data_AF-A0AAP0IID8-F1
#
_entry.id   AF-A0AAP0IID8-F1
#
_cell.length_a   1.000
_cell.length_b   1.000
_cell.length_c   1.000
_cell.angle_alpha   90.00
_cell.angle_beta   90.00
_cell.angle_gamma   90.00
#
_symmetry.space_group_name_H-M   'P 1'
#
loop_
_entity.id
_entity.type
_entity.pdbx_description
1 polymer ?
#
loop_
_entity_poly.entity_id
_entity_poly.type
_entity_poly.pdbx_seq_one_letter_code
_entity_poly.pdbx_strand_id
1 'polypeptide(L)' 'MKRFIIPTEYLSHRAFGILLREAEEEFGFQHEGVLRIPCEVHVFEKILKLVEEKKEVFFIHEMSFSDCSSKREAR' A
#
# COMPACT_ATOMS: atom_id res chain seq x y z
N MET A 1 -14.32 7.63 1.82
CA MET A 1 -14.01 6.18 1.76
C MET A 1 -14.61 5.61 0.48
N LYS A 2 -13.85 4.80 -0.27
CA LYS A 2 -14.29 4.13 -1.49
C LYS A 2 -13.98 2.64 -1.34
N ARG A 3 -14.90 1.78 -1.78
CA ARG A 3 -14.71 0.32 -1.78
C ARG A 3 -14.32 -0.14 -3.18
N PHE A 4 -13.38 -1.05 -3.24
CA PHE A 4 -12.90 -1.67 -4.47
C PHE A 4 -13.06 -3.18 -4.35
N ILE A 5 -13.41 -3.82 -5.46
CA ILE A 5 -13.39 -5.27 -5.61
C ILE A 5 -12.26 -5.55 -6.58
N ILE A 6 -11.30 -6.36 -6.17
CA ILE A 6 -10.11 -6.67 -6.96
C ILE A 6 -9.87 -8.17 -6.93
N PRO A 7 -9.21 -8.73 -7.97
CA PRO A 7 -8.72 -10.09 -7.92
C PRO A 7 -7.72 -10.27 -6.76
N THR A 8 -7.79 -11.39 -6.06
CA THR A 8 -6.91 -11.68 -4.91
C THR A 8 -5.44 -11.75 -5.30
N GLU A 9 -5.15 -12.08 -6.56
CA GLU A 9 -3.80 -12.16 -7.12
C GLU A 9 -3.07 -10.81 -7.09
N TYR A 10 -3.80 -9.70 -7.04
CA TYR A 10 -3.22 -8.35 -6.99
C TYR A 10 -2.48 -8.12 -5.68
N LEU A 11 -2.92 -8.78 -4.60
CA LEU A 11 -2.29 -8.69 -3.28
C LEU A 11 -0.90 -9.33 -3.26
N SER A 12 -0.59 -10.23 -4.20
CA SER A 12 0.75 -10.81 -4.37
C SER A 12 1.72 -9.88 -5.11
N HIS A 13 1.23 -8.79 -5.71
CA HIS A 13 2.08 -7.85 -6.44
C HIS A 13 2.85 -6.93 -5.48
N ARG A 14 4.13 -6.65 -5.80
CA ARG A 14 5.01 -5.80 -4.98
C ARG A 14 4.42 -4.43 -4.65
N ALA A 15 3.67 -3.85 -5.60
CA ALA A 15 3.01 -2.55 -5.43
C ALA A 15 1.95 -2.55 -4.30
N PHE A 16 1.26 -3.67 -4.08
CA PHE A 16 0.36 -3.81 -2.94
C PHE A 16 1.11 -4.05 -1.63
N GLY A 17 2.31 -4.62 -1.67
CA GLY A 17 3.09 -4.92 -0.47
C GLY A 17 3.33 -3.71 0.43
N ILE A 18 3.59 -2.52 -0.13
CA ILE A 18 3.75 -1.28 0.65
C ILE A 18 2.43 -0.91 1.35
N LEU A 19 1.32 -0.89 0.59
CA LEU A 19 0.00 -0.59 1.12
C LEU A 19 -0.44 -1.54 2.24
N LEU A 20 -0.12 -2.84 2.10
CA LEU A 20 -0.43 -3.86 3.09
C LEU A 20 0.40 -3.68 4.36
N ARG A 21 1.67 -3.30 4.23
CA ARG A 21 2.54 -2.99 5.36
C ARG A 21 2.03 -1.78 6.14
N GLU A 22 1.66 -0.70 5.45
CA GLU A 22 1.10 0.48 6.12
C GLU A 22 -0.23 0.16 6.80
N ALA A 23 -1.08 -0.65 6.16
CA ALA A 23 -2.32 -1.12 6.76
C ALA A 23 -2.08 -1.98 8.02
N GLU A 24 -1.07 -2.85 7.99
CA GLU A 24 -0.64 -3.63 9.16
C GLU A 24 -0.14 -2.72 10.28
N GLU A 25 0.69 -1.72 9.98
CA GLU A 25 1.24 -0.81 10.99
C GLU A 25 0.17 0.06 11.64
N GLU A 26 -0.87 0.46 10.89
CA GLU A 26 -1.95 1.31 11.41
C GLU A 26 -3.09 0.51 12.07
N PHE A 27 -3.46 -0.65 11.50
CA PHE A 27 -4.65 -1.40 11.91
C PHE A 27 -4.35 -2.78 12.50
N GLY A 28 -3.11 -3.28 12.38
CA GLY A 28 -2.74 -4.64 12.74
C GLY A 28 -3.29 -5.70 11.80
N PHE A 29 -3.09 -6.97 12.15
CA PHE A 29 -3.59 -8.11 11.37
C PHE A 29 -5.02 -8.55 11.73
N GLN A 30 -5.51 -8.16 12.90
CA GLN A 30 -6.85 -8.54 13.35
C GLN A 30 -7.89 -7.61 12.74
N HIS A 31 -8.28 -7.89 11.50
CA HIS A 31 -9.39 -7.23 10.83
C HIS A 31 -10.46 -8.25 10.44
N GLU A 32 -11.72 -7.96 10.76
CA GLU A 32 -12.86 -8.75 10.30
C GLU A 32 -13.47 -8.11 9.05
N GLY A 33 -13.72 -8.91 8.02
CA GLY A 33 -14.38 -8.48 6.80
C GLY A 33 -13.45 -7.75 5.83
N VAL A 34 -13.74 -6.48 5.53
CA VAL A 34 -13.04 -5.73 4.48
C VAL A 34 -11.67 -5.26 4.92
N LEU A 35 -10.69 -5.38 4.03
CA LEU A 35 -9.35 -4.84 4.26
C LEU A 35 -9.37 -3.31 4.11
N ARG A 36 -8.87 -2.61 5.13
CA ARG A 36 -8.74 -1.15 5.13
C ARG A 36 -7.32 -0.78 4.75
N ILE A 37 -7.16 -0.01 3.68
CA ILE A 37 -5.87 0.48 3.21
C ILE A 37 -5.77 1.98 3.49
N PRO A 38 -4.78 2.44 4.27
CA PRO A 38 -4.59 3.86 4.54
C PRO A 38 -3.87 4.51 3.35
N CYS A 39 -4.63 4.83 2.31
CA CYS A 39 -4.08 5.42 1.10
C CYS A 39 -5.10 6.36 0.45
N GLU A 40 -4.59 7.40 -0.21
CA GLU A 40 -5.44 8.25 -1.02
C GLU A 40 -6.05 7.46 -2.19
N VAL A 41 -7.34 7.70 -2.44
CA VAL A 41 -8.11 6.97 -3.46
C VAL A 41 -7.44 7.05 -4.82
N HIS A 42 -6.92 8.22 -5.18
CA HIS A 42 -6.28 8.46 -6.47
C HIS A 42 -4.95 7.72 -6.62
N VAL A 43 -4.24 7.47 -5.52
CA VAL A 43 -3.01 6.66 -5.49
C VAL A 43 -3.34 5.19 -5.65
N PHE A 44 -4.37 4.71 -4.93
CA PHE A 44 -4.85 3.34 -5.06
C PHE A 44 -5.29 3.02 -6.50
N GLU A 45 -6.01 3.94 -7.16
CA GLU A 45 -6.41 3.79 -8.57
C GLU A 45 -5.22 3.71 -9.54
N LYS A 46 -4.13 4.44 -9.28
CA LYS A 46 -2.88 4.31 -10.06
C LYS A 46 -2.26 2.93 -9.87
N ILE A 47 -2.20 2.44 -8.63
CA ILE A 47 -1.68 1.10 -8.31
C ILE A 47 -2.49 0.02 -9.01
N LEU A 48 -3.84 0.11 -9.01
CA LEU A 48 -4.69 -0.83 -9.73
C LEU A 48 -4.37 -0.89 -11.23
N LYS A 49 -4.23 0.26 -11.89
CA LYS A 49 -3.88 0.31 -13.32
C LYS A 49 -2.53 -0.33 -13.60
N LEU A 50 -1.54 -0.14 -12.71
CA LEU A 50 -0.21 -0.73 -12.89
C LEU A 50 -0.23 -2.26 -12.79
N VAL A 51 -0.97 -2.80 -11.83
CA VAL A 51 -1.10 -4.25 -11.64
C VAL A 51 -1.89 -4.88 -12.79
N GLU A 52 -2.93 -4.21 -13.29
CA GLU A 52 -3.72 -4.68 -14.43
C GLU A 52 -2.90 -4.74 -15.72
N GLU A 53 -2.02 -3.76 -15.95
CA GLU A 53 -1.15 -3.70 -17.14
C GLU A 53 0.11 -4.59 -17.05
N LYS A 54 0.31 -5.34 -15.95
CA LYS A 54 1.54 -6.11 -15.65
C LYS A 54 2.83 -5.33 -15.86
N LYS A 55 2.79 -4.01 -15.65
CA LYS A 55 3.98 -3.16 -15.76
C LYS A 55 4.74 -3.25 -14.44
N GLU A 56 5.66 -4.20 -14.40
CA GLU A 56 6.66 -4.24 -13.34
C GLU A 56 7.49 -2.94 -13.39
N VAL A 57 7.47 -2.23 -12.26
CA VAL A 57 8.41 -1.17 -11.83
C VAL A 57 8.06 0.29 -12.22
N PHE A 58 7.90 1.17 -11.22
CA PHE A 58 8.65 2.44 -11.02
C PHE A 58 8.19 3.35 -9.85
N PHE A 59 7.11 3.05 -9.11
CA PHE A 59 6.58 4.00 -8.10
C PHE A 59 7.23 3.98 -6.70
N ILE A 60 8.15 3.06 -6.42
CA ILE A 60 8.73 2.97 -5.06
C ILE A 60 9.61 4.20 -4.74
N HIS A 61 10.09 4.95 -5.73
CA HIS A 61 10.92 6.13 -5.43
C HIS A 61 10.12 7.36 -4.96
N GLU A 62 8.80 7.44 -5.22
CA GLU A 62 8.01 8.62 -4.81
C GLU A 62 7.33 8.49 -3.45
N MET A 63 7.11 7.28 -2.93
CA MET A 63 6.60 7.10 -1.56
C MET A 63 7.71 7.12 -0.49
N SER A 64 8.97 6.88 -0.86
CA SER A 64 10.08 6.78 0.10
C SER A 64 10.70 8.11 0.58
N PHE A 65 10.21 9.29 0.17
CA PHE A 65 10.73 10.58 0.67
C PHE A 65 9.93 11.19 1.82
N SER A 66 8.97 10.47 2.40
CA SER A 66 8.43 10.81 3.72
C SER A 66 8.57 9.65 4.70
N ASP A 67 9.78 9.08 4.79
CA ASP A 67 10.23 8.59 6.09
C ASP A 67 10.55 9.84 6.91
N CYS A 68 9.58 10.29 7.71
CA CYS A 68 9.88 11.13 8.86
C CYS A 68 10.71 10.27 9.83
N SER A 69 12.01 10.17 9.52
CA SER A 69 13.02 9.63 10.40
C SER A 69 13.10 10.51 11.63
N SER A 70 12.25 10.22 12.61
CA SER A 70 12.43 10.64 13.99
C SER A 70 11.94 9.51 14.89
N LYS A 71 12.81 8.51 15.08
CA LYS A 71 13.57 8.31 16.33
C LYS A 71 14.33 6.99 16.31
N ARG A 72 15.66 7.07 16.24
CA ARG A 72 16.53 6.34 17.16
C ARG A 72 17.62 7.29 17.62
N GLU A 73 17.46 7.78 18.85
CA GLU A 73 18.54 8.37 19.63
C GLU A 73 19.35 7.23 20.24
N ALA A 74 20.67 7.19 19.97
CA ALA A 74 21.72 6.66 20.84
C ALA A 74 23.09 6.73 20.12
N ARG A 75 23.80 7.86 20.30
CA ARG A 75 25.07 7.88 21.05
C ARG A 75 25.39 9.30 21.51
#